data_AF-A0A422N722-F1
#
_entry.id   AF-A0A422N722-F1
#
_cell.length_a   1.000
_cell.length_b   1.000
_cell.length_c   1.000
_cell.angle_alpha   90.00
_cell.angle_beta   90.00
_cell.angle_gamma   90.00
#
_symmetry.space_group_name_H-M   'P 1'
#
loop_
_entity.id
_entity.type
_entity.pdbx_description
1 polymer ?
#
loop_
_entity_poly.entity_id
_entity_poly.type
_entity_poly.pdbx_seq_one_letter_code
_entity_poly.pdbx_strand_id
1 'polypeptide(L)'
;MAMFEDLGYYRAVWGMEEPMAWGRGAGCDFLEKPCSDKSPTEHPGMFCDKKTEVKTLRCTSNRQAIGQCSTNAAGRGADEKETCPVFFPPNEHISQLFCNVEVTNAPPGSLHGGGSWCLDAETLEAKSKTSDEVYTKVHAVCAGVQCEAGKVKVKYVGGDAWQECPEGKFVTPKSAHFKDGGKIKCPKYE
;
A
#
# COMPACT_ATOMS: atom_id res chain seq x y z
N MET A 1 -9.18 13.01 16.72
CA MET A 1 -9.91 14.25 17.03
C MET A 1 -10.75 14.13 18.30
N ALA A 2 -11.59 13.10 18.47
CA ALA A 2 -12.41 12.88 19.67
C ALA A 2 -11.65 13.10 21.00
N MET A 3 -10.50 12.44 21.17
CA MET A 3 -9.66 12.60 22.36
C MET A 3 -9.34 14.06 22.72
N PHE A 4 -9.07 14.92 21.73
CA PHE A 4 -8.77 16.34 21.99
C PHE A 4 -9.99 17.13 22.45
N GLU A 5 -11.17 16.76 21.98
CA GLU A 5 -12.44 17.35 22.40
C GLU A 5 -12.85 16.89 23.80
N ASP A 6 -12.70 15.60 24.12
CA ASP A 6 -13.00 15.04 25.45
C ASP A 6 -12.09 15.60 26.56
N LEU A 7 -10.86 15.99 26.21
CA LEU A 7 -9.95 16.68 27.13
C LEU A 7 -10.36 18.14 27.40
N GLY A 8 -11.29 18.69 26.63
CA GLY A 8 -11.83 20.05 26.81
C GLY A 8 -10.94 21.20 26.35
N TYR A 9 -9.74 20.92 25.81
CA TYR A 9 -8.83 21.96 25.31
C TYR A 9 -9.19 22.47 23.92
N TYR A 10 -9.82 21.63 23.11
CA TYR A 10 -10.15 21.91 21.73
C TYR A 10 -11.59 21.49 21.42
N ARG A 11 -12.14 22.02 20.34
CA ARG A 11 -13.41 21.55 19.77
C ARG A 11 -13.13 20.98 18.39
N ALA A 12 -13.61 19.77 18.12
CA ALA A 12 -13.39 19.15 16.83
C ALA A 12 -14.33 19.76 15.78
N VAL A 13 -13.85 19.89 14.55
CA VAL A 13 -14.68 20.23 13.39
C VAL A 13 -15.04 18.92 12.70
N TRP A 14 -16.12 18.30 13.16
CA TRP A 14 -16.64 17.06 12.59
C TRP A 14 -17.08 17.25 11.14
N GLY A 15 -16.88 16.23 10.31
CA GLY A 15 -17.02 16.29 8.85
C GLY A 15 -15.73 16.68 8.11
N MET A 16 -14.65 17.00 8.84
CA MET A 16 -13.31 17.27 8.29
C MET A 16 -12.29 16.20 8.71
N GLU A 17 -12.73 15.10 9.32
CA GLU A 17 -11.91 13.93 9.59
C GLU A 17 -11.37 13.30 8.31
N GLU A 18 -10.09 12.96 8.32
CA GLU A 18 -9.55 12.05 7.31
C GLU A 18 -10.08 10.62 7.59
N PRO A 19 -10.64 9.94 6.58
CA PRO A 19 -11.06 8.56 6.75
C PRO A 19 -9.85 7.65 6.96
N MET A 20 -9.97 6.69 7.88
CA MET A 20 -8.98 5.63 8.07
C MET A 20 -9.56 4.31 7.55
N ALA A 21 -8.95 3.75 6.50
CA ALA A 21 -9.41 2.48 5.93
C ALA A 21 -9.23 1.30 6.90
N TRP A 22 -8.21 1.36 7.76
CA TRP A 22 -7.93 0.32 8.75
C TRP A 22 -9.03 0.24 9.82
N GLY A 23 -9.58 -0.96 10.04
CA GLY A 23 -10.63 -1.22 11.02
C GLY A 23 -12.02 -0.70 10.64
N ARG A 24 -12.15 0.03 9.54
CA ARG A 24 -13.42 0.64 9.11
C ARG A 24 -14.44 -0.44 8.77
N GLY A 25 -15.51 -0.50 9.55
CA GLY A 25 -16.60 -1.47 9.35
C GLY A 25 -16.22 -2.91 9.70
N ALA A 26 -15.16 -3.13 10.47
CA ALA A 26 -14.69 -4.48 10.83
C ALA A 26 -15.57 -5.20 11.87
N GLY A 27 -16.46 -4.49 12.56
CA GLY A 27 -17.35 -5.04 13.59
C GLY A 27 -16.71 -5.17 14.97
N CYS A 28 -17.50 -5.57 15.97
CA CYS A 28 -17.04 -5.69 17.37
C CYS A 28 -16.03 -6.83 17.55
N ASP A 29 -16.20 -7.91 16.79
CA ASP A 29 -15.30 -9.06 16.79
C ASP A 29 -13.83 -8.67 16.55
N PHE A 30 -13.57 -7.63 15.74
CA PHE A 30 -12.22 -7.13 15.49
C PHE A 30 -11.53 -6.57 16.73
N LEU A 31 -12.29 -6.09 17.72
CA LEU A 31 -11.77 -5.55 18.98
C LEU A 31 -11.82 -6.56 20.12
N GLU A 32 -12.81 -7.47 20.10
CA GLU A 32 -13.06 -8.42 21.18
C GLU A 32 -12.25 -9.72 21.03
N LYS A 33 -11.92 -10.11 19.78
CA LYS A 33 -11.19 -11.34 19.50
C LYS A 33 -9.72 -11.02 19.21
N PRO A 34 -8.77 -11.75 19.82
CA PRO A 34 -7.36 -11.58 19.52
C PRO A 34 -7.05 -11.93 18.07
N CYS A 35 -6.07 -11.27 17.48
CA CYS A 35 -5.64 -11.65 16.14
C CYS A 35 -4.93 -13.01 16.15
N SER A 36 -5.15 -13.76 15.07
CA SER A 36 -4.73 -15.15 14.96
C SER A 36 -4.40 -15.51 13.51
N ASP A 37 -4.02 -16.77 13.28
CA ASP A 37 -3.82 -17.34 11.95
C ASP A 37 -5.04 -17.18 11.00
N LYS A 38 -6.24 -16.91 11.54
CA LYS A 38 -7.46 -16.67 10.73
C LYS A 38 -7.65 -15.22 10.30
N SER A 39 -6.98 -14.28 10.97
CA SER A 39 -7.18 -12.84 10.74
C SER A 39 -6.91 -12.39 9.30
N PRO A 40 -5.95 -12.95 8.53
CA PRO A 40 -5.81 -12.64 7.10
C PRO A 40 -7.04 -13.02 6.27
N THR A 41 -7.74 -14.10 6.62
CA THR A 41 -8.96 -14.53 5.92
C THR A 41 -10.16 -13.69 6.32
N GLU A 42 -10.28 -13.36 7.61
CA GLU A 42 -11.37 -12.53 8.14
C GLU A 42 -11.23 -11.06 7.72
N HIS A 43 -9.99 -10.59 7.52
CA HIS A 43 -9.66 -9.21 7.22
C HIS A 43 -8.50 -9.06 6.19
N PRO A 44 -8.72 -9.47 4.92
CA PRO A 44 -7.67 -9.59 3.89
C PRO A 44 -7.06 -8.26 3.41
N GLY A 45 -7.62 -7.11 3.82
CA GLY A 45 -7.06 -5.78 3.55
C GLY A 45 -6.21 -5.21 4.68
N MET A 46 -6.16 -5.90 5.83
CA MET A 46 -5.47 -5.43 7.04
C MET A 46 -4.32 -6.36 7.40
N PHE A 47 -4.59 -7.67 7.41
CA PHE A 47 -3.60 -8.68 7.75
C PHE A 47 -3.21 -9.50 6.52
N CYS A 48 -1.98 -10.00 6.55
CA CYS A 48 -1.40 -10.79 5.46
C CYS A 48 -1.05 -12.19 5.94
N ASP A 49 -0.99 -13.17 5.05
CA ASP A 49 -0.67 -14.54 5.46
C ASP A 49 0.83 -14.86 5.30
N LYS A 50 1.52 -15.04 6.43
CA LYS A 50 2.94 -15.43 6.45
C LYS A 50 3.22 -16.82 5.88
N LYS A 51 2.22 -17.65 5.56
CA LYS A 51 2.44 -18.97 4.94
C LYS A 51 2.41 -18.86 3.42
N THR A 52 1.52 -18.03 2.88
CA THR A 52 1.27 -17.92 1.44
C THR A 52 1.93 -16.69 0.79
N GLU A 53 2.19 -15.62 1.55
CA GLU A 53 2.62 -14.31 1.04
C GLU A 53 4.04 -13.88 1.45
N VAL A 54 4.86 -14.81 1.97
CA VAL A 54 6.22 -14.51 2.50
C VAL A 54 7.08 -13.71 1.53
N LYS A 55 7.03 -14.03 0.24
CA LYS A 55 7.89 -13.43 -0.80
C LYS A 55 7.17 -12.38 -1.63
N THR A 56 5.89 -12.13 -1.36
CA THR A 56 5.07 -11.23 -2.16
C THR A 56 5.18 -9.83 -1.58
N LEU A 57 5.72 -8.90 -2.35
CA LEU A 57 5.74 -7.49 -1.97
C LEU A 57 4.38 -6.87 -2.30
N ARG A 58 3.72 -6.28 -1.31
CA ARG A 58 2.42 -5.58 -1.43
C ARG A 58 2.52 -4.20 -0.82
N CYS A 59 1.50 -3.37 -1.01
CA CYS A 59 1.48 -2.09 -0.34
C CYS A 59 1.20 -2.23 1.16
N THR A 60 1.80 -1.35 1.95
CA THR A 60 1.37 -1.12 3.33
C THR A 60 -0.08 -0.64 3.35
N SER A 61 -0.79 -0.85 4.47
CA SER A 61 -2.20 -0.42 4.61
C SER A 61 -2.40 1.06 4.29
N ASN A 62 -1.48 1.91 4.73
CA ASN A 62 -1.50 3.35 4.46
C ASN A 62 -0.95 3.75 3.07
N ARG A 63 -0.57 2.77 2.22
CA ARG A 63 -0.07 2.96 0.85
C ARG A 63 1.18 3.85 0.71
N GLN A 64 1.90 4.13 1.80
CA GLN A 64 3.11 4.98 1.72
C GLN A 64 4.34 4.21 1.25
N ALA A 65 4.34 2.88 1.39
CA ALA A 65 5.51 2.08 1.08
C ALA A 65 5.14 0.71 0.51
N ILE A 66 6.11 0.09 -0.15
CA ILE A 66 6.11 -1.32 -0.50
C ILE A 66 6.56 -2.11 0.74
N GLY A 67 5.80 -3.14 1.13
CA GLY A 67 6.02 -3.94 2.30
C GLY A 67 6.05 -5.43 2.01
N GLN A 68 6.60 -6.18 2.97
CA GLN A 68 6.60 -7.64 3.00
C GLN A 68 5.75 -8.12 4.18
N CYS A 69 5.12 -9.28 4.01
CA CYS A 69 4.38 -9.92 5.10
C CYS A 69 5.34 -10.57 6.11
N SER A 70 5.87 -9.77 7.04
CA SER A 70 6.89 -10.25 8.00
C SER A 70 6.67 -9.73 9.43
N THR A 71 6.13 -8.53 9.58
CA THR A 71 5.97 -7.88 10.87
C THR A 71 4.72 -8.39 11.58
N ASN A 72 4.83 -8.63 12.89
CA ASN A 72 3.67 -8.85 13.76
C ASN A 72 3.32 -7.52 14.44
N ALA A 73 2.14 -6.98 14.15
CA ALA A 73 1.67 -5.73 14.77
C ALA A 73 1.41 -5.87 16.27
N ALA A 74 1.09 -7.08 16.74
CA ALA A 74 0.80 -7.33 18.16
C ALA A 74 2.02 -7.02 19.05
N GLY A 75 3.23 -7.33 18.58
CA GLY A 75 4.48 -7.05 19.31
C GLY A 75 4.79 -5.56 19.52
N ARG A 76 3.94 -4.64 19.04
CA ARG A 76 4.08 -3.18 19.24
C ARG A 76 3.01 -2.57 20.16
N GLY A 77 2.12 -3.37 20.75
CA GLY A 77 1.10 -2.83 21.67
C GLY A 77 -0.06 -3.76 22.06
N ALA A 78 -0.06 -5.02 21.61
CA ALA A 78 -1.03 -6.03 22.03
C ALA A 78 -0.32 -7.18 22.78
N ASP A 79 -1.05 -8.24 23.15
CA ASP A 79 -0.49 -9.41 23.83
C ASP A 79 0.56 -10.10 22.92
N GLU A 80 1.72 -10.48 23.48
CA GLU A 80 2.80 -11.14 22.72
C GLU A 80 2.39 -12.48 22.10
N LYS A 81 1.30 -13.10 22.58
CA LYS A 81 0.75 -14.35 22.04
C LYS A 81 -0.07 -14.14 20.77
N GLU A 82 -0.49 -12.91 20.51
CA GLU A 82 -1.29 -12.57 19.34
C GLU A 82 -0.44 -12.56 18.07
N THR A 83 -1.02 -13.06 16.98
CA THR A 83 -0.34 -13.12 15.66
C THR A 83 -1.11 -12.24 14.69
N CYS A 84 -0.68 -10.98 14.57
CA CYS A 84 -1.21 -9.94 13.69
C CYS A 84 -0.22 -9.65 12.54
N PRO A 85 -0.10 -10.55 11.56
CA PRO A 85 0.83 -10.36 10.44
C PRO A 85 0.38 -9.20 9.55
N VAL A 86 1.27 -8.24 9.28
CA VAL A 86 0.97 -7.08 8.44
C VAL A 86 2.07 -6.86 7.40
N PHE A 87 1.70 -6.25 6.27
CA PHE A 87 2.67 -5.74 5.30
C PHE A 87 3.41 -4.56 5.90
N PHE A 88 4.71 -4.69 6.05
CA PHE A 88 5.59 -3.64 6.54
C PHE A 88 6.89 -3.63 5.74
N PRO A 89 7.51 -2.46 5.50
CA PRO A 89 8.80 -2.40 4.83
C PRO A 89 9.87 -3.18 5.63
N PRO A 90 10.60 -4.14 5.03
CA PRO A 90 11.76 -4.72 5.69
C PRO A 90 12.79 -3.65 6.07
N ASN A 91 13.56 -3.92 7.14
CA ASN A 91 14.56 -2.98 7.66
C ASN A 91 15.68 -2.69 6.65
N GLU A 92 16.01 -3.68 5.81
CA GLU A 92 17.00 -3.52 4.75
C GLU A 92 16.46 -2.56 3.68
N HIS A 93 17.20 -1.48 3.43
CA HIS A 93 16.87 -0.48 2.42
C HIS A 93 15.47 0.15 2.59
N ILE A 94 15.00 0.30 3.84
CA ILE A 94 13.66 0.79 4.16
C ILE A 94 13.29 2.08 3.42
N SER A 95 14.23 3.03 3.30
CA SER A 95 14.04 4.30 2.59
C SER A 95 13.73 4.14 1.10
N GLN A 96 14.21 3.06 0.47
CA GLN A 96 13.93 2.76 -0.94
C GLN A 96 12.54 2.18 -1.17
N LEU A 97 11.84 1.80 -0.10
CA LEU A 97 10.50 1.24 -0.19
C LEU A 97 9.40 2.29 0.02
N PHE A 98 9.73 3.43 0.63
CA PHE A 98 8.84 4.56 0.75
C PHE A 98 8.73 5.30 -0.58
N CYS A 99 7.51 5.40 -1.10
CA CYS A 99 7.27 5.95 -2.43
C CYS A 99 7.51 7.46 -2.51
N ASN A 100 7.31 8.18 -1.41
CA ASN A 100 7.52 9.63 -1.35
C ASN A 100 8.99 10.04 -1.23
N VAL A 101 9.91 9.09 -1.01
CA VAL A 101 11.34 9.36 -0.88
C VAL A 101 12.00 9.19 -2.25
N GLU A 102 12.66 10.25 -2.72
CA GLU A 102 13.48 10.18 -3.92
C GLU A 102 14.68 9.25 -3.68
N VAL A 103 14.82 8.24 -4.54
CA VAL A 103 15.89 7.26 -4.43
C VAL A 103 16.46 6.94 -5.81
N THR A 104 17.78 6.71 -5.86
CA THR A 104 18.48 6.27 -7.08
C THR A 104 18.21 4.79 -7.37
N ASN A 105 17.88 4.02 -6.34
CA ASN A 105 17.68 2.57 -6.39
C ASN A 105 16.22 2.18 -6.10
N ALA A 106 15.25 2.81 -6.75
CA ALA A 106 13.83 2.44 -6.65
C ALA A 106 13.54 0.98 -7.05
N PRO A 107 12.61 0.25 -6.42
CA PRO A 107 12.21 -1.09 -6.86
C PRO A 107 11.77 -1.12 -8.34
N PRO A 108 11.88 -2.27 -9.04
CA PRO A 108 11.46 -2.39 -10.43
C PRO A 108 10.04 -1.86 -10.66
N GLY A 109 9.85 -1.06 -11.71
CA GLY A 109 8.54 -0.50 -12.05
C GLY A 109 8.06 0.63 -11.14
N SER A 110 8.87 1.13 -10.21
CA SER A 110 8.47 2.14 -9.23
C SER A 110 8.93 3.54 -9.61
N LEU A 111 7.97 4.48 -9.65
CA LEU A 111 8.22 5.92 -9.71
C LEU A 111 8.16 6.49 -8.29
N HIS A 112 9.28 7.04 -7.84
CA HIS A 112 9.42 7.67 -6.52
C HIS A 112 9.37 9.19 -6.61
N GLY A 113 9.03 9.84 -5.51
CA GLY A 113 9.10 11.29 -5.34
C GLY A 113 7.84 11.88 -4.71
N GLY A 114 7.84 13.21 -4.53
CA GLY A 114 6.70 13.94 -3.97
C GLY A 114 5.39 13.61 -4.70
N GLY A 115 4.37 13.16 -3.96
CA GLY A 115 3.09 12.75 -4.51
C GLY A 115 3.03 11.30 -5.04
N SER A 116 4.08 10.50 -4.85
CA SER A 116 4.05 9.07 -5.20
C SER A 116 3.54 8.21 -4.05
N TRP A 117 2.69 7.26 -4.38
CA TRP A 117 2.05 6.31 -3.47
C TRP A 117 2.23 4.89 -3.97
N CYS A 118 2.15 3.93 -3.06
CA CYS A 118 2.17 2.52 -3.37
C CYS A 118 0.81 2.07 -3.90
N LEU A 119 0.84 1.50 -5.10
CA LEU A 119 -0.31 0.88 -5.75
C LEU A 119 -0.09 -0.62 -5.86
N ASP A 120 -1.07 -1.39 -5.38
CA ASP A 120 -1.07 -2.85 -5.56
C ASP A 120 -1.24 -3.17 -7.04
N ALA A 121 -0.65 -4.26 -7.48
CA ALA A 121 -0.78 -4.75 -8.85
C ALA A 121 -1.28 -6.21 -8.87
N GLU A 122 -1.98 -6.57 -9.93
CA GLU A 122 -1.97 -7.98 -10.37
C GLU A 122 -0.53 -8.33 -10.75
N THR A 123 -0.21 -9.62 -10.94
CA THR A 123 1.13 -10.04 -11.35
C THR A 123 1.61 -9.21 -12.55
N LEU A 124 2.57 -8.33 -12.29
CA LEU A 124 3.09 -7.34 -13.23
C LEU A 124 4.57 -7.66 -13.45
N GLU A 125 5.01 -7.67 -14.70
CA GLU A 125 6.42 -7.90 -15.02
C GLU A 125 7.09 -6.55 -15.30
N ALA A 126 7.94 -6.12 -14.37
CA ALA A 126 8.69 -4.87 -14.46
C ALA A 126 10.16 -5.12 -14.80
N LYS A 127 10.74 -4.24 -15.58
CA LYS A 127 12.13 -4.34 -16.04
C LYS A 127 13.10 -4.33 -14.86
N SER A 128 13.98 -5.33 -14.82
CA SER A 128 15.00 -5.51 -13.78
C SER A 128 16.08 -4.44 -13.88
N LYS A 129 16.76 -4.19 -12.76
CA LYS A 129 17.93 -3.31 -12.71
C LYS A 129 19.20 -3.97 -13.24
N THR A 130 19.27 -5.30 -13.17
CA THR A 130 20.52 -6.03 -13.45
C THR A 130 20.77 -6.27 -14.93
N SER A 131 19.73 -6.19 -15.77
CA SER A 131 19.84 -6.32 -17.22
C SER A 131 18.61 -5.75 -17.91
N ASP A 132 18.83 -5.11 -19.06
CA ASP A 132 17.80 -4.47 -19.86
C ASP A 132 16.78 -5.46 -20.47
N GLU A 133 17.09 -6.74 -20.51
CA GLU A 133 16.22 -7.79 -21.10
C GLU A 133 15.52 -8.64 -20.03
N VAL A 134 15.86 -8.46 -18.75
CA VAL A 134 15.31 -9.27 -17.66
C VAL A 134 14.12 -8.54 -17.05
N TYR A 135 13.00 -9.24 -16.92
CA TYR A 135 11.82 -8.73 -16.20
C TYR A 135 11.63 -9.53 -14.91
N THR A 136 11.17 -8.84 -13.87
CA THR A 136 10.86 -9.43 -12.56
C THR A 136 9.38 -9.23 -12.25
N LYS A 137 8.78 -10.27 -11.65
CA LYS A 137 7.39 -10.20 -11.20
C LYS A 137 7.29 -9.32 -9.96
N VAL A 138 6.40 -8.35 -10.00
CA VAL A 138 6.07 -7.44 -8.92
C VAL A 138 4.55 -7.45 -8.69
N HIS A 139 4.16 -7.19 -7.44
CA HIS A 139 2.76 -7.16 -6.99
C HIS A 139 2.37 -5.83 -6.33
N ALA A 140 3.32 -4.89 -6.30
CA ALA A 140 3.16 -3.52 -5.87
C ALA A 140 4.23 -2.65 -6.53
N VAL A 141 3.87 -1.41 -6.85
CA VAL A 141 4.77 -0.41 -7.43
C VAL A 141 4.48 0.96 -6.84
N CYS A 142 5.49 1.83 -6.77
CA CYS A 142 5.24 3.25 -6.53
C CYS A 142 4.81 3.94 -7.83
N ALA A 143 3.82 4.81 -7.75
CA ALA A 143 3.36 5.63 -8.85
C ALA A 143 2.96 7.01 -8.34
N GLY A 144 3.15 8.04 -9.17
CA GLY A 144 2.59 9.36 -8.90
C GLY A 144 1.07 9.26 -8.83
N VAL A 145 0.46 9.87 -7.82
CA VAL A 145 -1.00 9.93 -7.65
C VAL A 145 -1.41 11.38 -7.55
N GLN A 146 -2.39 11.77 -8.36
CA GLN A 146 -2.98 13.10 -8.37
C GLN A 146 -4.49 12.99 -8.20
N CYS A 147 -5.01 13.67 -7.18
CA CYS A 147 -6.43 13.69 -6.85
C CYS A 147 -7.01 15.06 -7.23
N GLU A 148 -7.98 15.08 -8.14
CA GLU A 148 -8.65 16.31 -8.58
C GLU A 148 -10.15 16.07 -8.72
N ALA A 149 -10.96 16.87 -8.02
CA ALA A 149 -12.42 16.91 -8.18
C ALA A 149 -13.12 15.52 -8.13
N GLY A 150 -12.73 14.67 -7.17
CA GLY A 150 -13.32 13.33 -7.02
C GLY A 150 -12.69 12.25 -7.91
N LYS A 151 -11.64 12.59 -8.68
CA LYS A 151 -10.99 11.67 -9.62
C LYS A 151 -9.54 11.45 -9.26
N VAL A 152 -9.11 10.19 -9.35
CA VAL A 152 -7.71 9.81 -9.23
C VAL A 152 -7.10 9.70 -10.62
N LYS A 153 -5.93 10.30 -10.79
CA LYS A 153 -5.02 10.10 -11.92
C LYS A 153 -3.72 9.50 -11.41
N VAL A 154 -3.14 8.60 -12.21
CA VAL A 154 -1.87 7.93 -11.88
C VAL A 154 -0.83 8.17 -12.96
N LYS A 155 0.42 8.29 -12.54
CA LYS A 155 1.59 8.33 -13.42
C LYS A 155 2.57 7.26 -12.98
N TYR A 156 2.74 6.23 -13.80
CA TYR A 156 3.71 5.16 -13.58
C TYR A 156 5.06 5.49 -14.23
N VAL A 157 6.10 4.72 -13.89
CA VAL A 157 7.45 4.94 -14.42
C VAL A 157 7.50 4.78 -15.96
N GLY A 158 8.13 5.75 -16.62
CA GLY A 158 8.17 5.85 -18.08
C GLY A 158 6.84 6.16 -18.75
N GLY A 159 5.79 6.50 -18.00
CA GLY A 159 4.56 7.05 -18.56
C GLY A 159 4.72 8.54 -18.84
N ASP A 160 4.43 8.98 -20.06
CA ASP A 160 4.58 10.38 -20.45
C ASP A 160 3.50 11.28 -19.84
N ALA A 161 2.29 10.74 -19.63
CA ALA A 161 1.11 11.47 -19.18
C ALA A 161 0.41 10.83 -17.98
N TRP A 162 -0.33 11.66 -17.24
CA TRP A 162 -1.26 11.23 -16.20
C TRP A 162 -2.44 10.47 -16.83
N GLN A 163 -2.76 9.29 -16.29
CA GLN A 163 -3.86 8.45 -16.75
C GLN A 163 -4.99 8.42 -15.73
N GLU A 164 -6.24 8.52 -16.19
CA GLU A 164 -7.38 8.34 -15.29
C GLU A 164 -7.36 6.93 -14.67
N CYS A 165 -7.54 6.87 -13.37
CA CYS A 165 -7.53 5.65 -12.58
C CYS A 165 -8.80 5.58 -11.73
N PRO A 166 -9.93 5.14 -12.30
CA PRO A 166 -11.18 5.10 -11.54
C PRO A 166 -11.06 4.16 -10.34
N GLU A 167 -11.59 4.57 -9.19
CA GLU A 167 -11.50 3.82 -7.93
C GLU A 167 -11.88 2.34 -8.11
N GLY A 168 -11.04 1.45 -7.55
CA GLY A 168 -11.26 0.01 -7.55
C GLY A 168 -11.08 -0.67 -8.92
N LYS A 169 -10.82 0.09 -9.98
CA LYS A 169 -10.47 -0.45 -11.30
C LYS A 169 -8.97 -0.65 -11.43
N PHE A 170 -8.52 -0.88 -12.66
CA PHE A 170 -7.15 -1.15 -13.00
C PHE A 170 -6.70 -0.28 -14.18
N VAL A 171 -5.42 0.03 -14.21
CA VAL A 171 -4.74 0.66 -15.34
C VAL A 171 -3.66 -0.30 -15.85
N THR A 172 -3.57 -0.44 -17.17
CA THR A 172 -2.50 -1.21 -17.83
C THR A 172 -1.38 -0.23 -18.19
N PRO A 173 -0.21 -0.31 -17.54
CA PRO A 173 0.88 0.61 -17.83
C PRO A 173 1.45 0.32 -19.22
N LYS A 174 1.57 1.37 -20.03
CA LYS A 174 2.15 1.32 -21.37
C LYS A 174 3.49 2.05 -21.33
N SER A 175 4.56 1.36 -20.96
CA SER A 175 5.92 1.90 -21.00
C SER A 175 6.95 0.79 -21.17
N ALA A 176 8.15 1.14 -21.65
CA ALA A 176 9.26 0.19 -21.80
C ALA A 176 9.74 -0.42 -20.46
N HIS A 177 9.24 0.06 -19.32
CA HIS A 177 9.56 -0.48 -18.00
C HIS A 177 8.66 -1.65 -17.61
N PHE A 178 7.61 -1.94 -18.38
CA PHE A 178 6.68 -3.04 -18.11
C PHE A 178 6.52 -3.90 -19.36
N LYS A 179 6.32 -5.21 -19.16
CA LYS A 179 5.78 -6.05 -20.22
C LYS A 179 4.27 -5.84 -20.36
N ASP A 180 3.79 -6.08 -21.57
CA ASP A 180 2.37 -5.97 -21.89
C ASP A 180 1.50 -6.89 -21.03
N GLY A 181 0.31 -6.39 -20.66
CA GLY A 181 -0.74 -7.16 -20.01
C GLY A 181 -0.80 -7.08 -18.48
N GLY A 182 0.17 -6.42 -17.82
CA GLY A 182 0.10 -6.18 -16.39
C GLY A 182 -0.96 -5.14 -15.99
N LYS A 183 -1.42 -5.20 -14.73
CA LYS A 183 -2.47 -4.30 -14.22
C LYS A 183 -2.11 -3.72 -12.86
N ILE A 184 -2.14 -2.40 -12.76
CA ILE A 184 -1.99 -1.65 -11.51
C ILE A 184 -3.39 -1.30 -11.01
N LYS A 185 -3.67 -1.56 -9.73
CA LYS A 185 -4.95 -1.30 -9.08
C LYS A 185 -5.05 0.17 -8.70
N CYS A 186 -6.18 0.79 -9.05
CA CYS A 186 -6.47 2.16 -8.69
C CYS A 186 -6.81 2.27 -7.21
N PRO A 187 -6.22 3.24 -6.48
CA PRO A 187 -6.56 3.47 -5.08
C PRO A 187 -7.96 4.09 -4.98
N LYS A 188 -8.48 4.14 -3.76
CA LYS A 188 -9.71 4.88 -3.45
C LYS A 188 -9.43 6.38 -3.35
N TYR A 189 -10.41 7.21 -3.67
CA TYR A 189 -10.32 8.68 -3.59
C TYR A 189 -10.52 9.18 -2.13
N GLU A 190 -10.06 8.44 -1.13
CA GLU A 190 -10.31 8.82 0.28
C GLU A 190 -9.66 10.14 0.67
#